data_AF-A0A527PZB3-F1
#
_entry.id   AF-A0A527PZB3-F1
#
_cell.length_a   1.000
_cell.length_b   1.000
_cell.length_c   1.000
_cell.angle_alpha   90.00
_cell.angle_beta   90.00
_cell.angle_gamma   90.00
#
_symmetry.space_group_name_H-M   'P 1'
#
loop_
_entity.id
_entity.type
_entity.pdbx_description
1 polymer ?
#
loop_
_entity_poly.entity_id
_entity_poly.type
_entity_poly.pdbx_seq_one_letter_code
_entity_poly.pdbx_strand_id
1 'polypeptide(L)'
;MAGAPGDALLRCPRHHAFPPDCAAEAANTGLSVFRPNPFQFRGASVLHRQRIRFVRWYAGRIESRAELREFYIRRFLRIAPLFYFMMISYYPFFWMLGGKAFPLSQFVSSALFIFNFVPQHVAGFVMASWSIGVEMALYAILPLLVFAIIGLARSLMFLAVAVFLAANWAFAFQGTKGALVLFSQLSLIAHLLHFAAGIAGYYAWLGLRRSSHQVGRLILVASLLTIVGLIGFANQIAASFGTILNQAAVSGVNAVWAVTLAGAVVGVSLYPHRWFDNPAAKLLGSASFSIYLWHPVVIVILDRSGLYRAIYASFDGASMPFFASLIATFATLKLSLHRAARHGFGGSLRPSPASSTRLFRSRTFITSVYRCRCIDLGKAPTHRYAFEWIPLD
;
A
#
# COMPACT_ATOMS: atom_id res chain seq x y z
N MET A 1 -34.00 78.82 -4.25
CA MET A 1 -33.22 77.58 -4.41
C MET A 1 -33.77 76.87 -5.64
N ALA A 2 -33.18 77.18 -6.78
CA ALA A 2 -33.45 76.62 -8.11
C ALA A 2 -32.58 75.36 -8.29
N GLY A 3 -32.87 74.38 -9.13
CA GLY A 3 -33.90 74.17 -10.14
C GLY A 3 -33.81 72.72 -10.63
N ALA A 4 -34.90 72.25 -11.25
CA ALA A 4 -35.07 70.93 -11.87
C ALA A 4 -34.24 70.80 -13.18
N PRO A 5 -34.48 69.82 -14.10
CA PRO A 5 -35.11 68.49 -14.05
C PRO A 5 -34.25 67.41 -14.80
N GLY A 6 -34.77 66.19 -15.02
CA GLY A 6 -34.44 65.45 -16.25
C GLY A 6 -34.32 63.93 -16.16
N ASP A 7 -35.30 63.25 -16.75
CA ASP A 7 -35.29 61.84 -17.15
C ASP A 7 -34.15 61.49 -18.12
N ALA A 8 -33.61 60.26 -18.05
CA ALA A 8 -33.11 59.54 -19.22
C ALA A 8 -32.94 58.02 -18.98
N LEU A 9 -33.88 57.26 -19.53
CA LEU A 9 -33.69 55.86 -19.94
C LEU A 9 -32.62 55.78 -21.03
N LEU A 10 -31.54 55.01 -20.82
CA LEU A 10 -30.63 54.60 -21.90
C LEU A 10 -30.26 53.12 -21.77
N ARG A 11 -30.76 52.35 -22.74
CA ARG A 11 -30.30 51.02 -23.12
C ARG A 11 -28.82 51.08 -23.53
N CYS A 12 -28.07 50.02 -23.28
CA CYS A 12 -26.80 49.75 -23.96
C CYS A 12 -26.71 48.27 -24.40
N PRO A 13 -25.94 47.97 -25.47
CA PRO A 13 -26.35 47.07 -26.54
C PRO A 13 -25.54 45.76 -26.61
N ARG A 14 -26.06 44.83 -27.42
CA ARG A 14 -25.35 43.65 -27.92
C ARG A 14 -24.37 44.03 -29.04
N HIS A 15 -23.25 43.28 -29.08
CA HIS A 15 -22.32 43.03 -30.19
C HIS A 15 -21.53 44.22 -30.77
N HIS A 16 -20.19 44.14 -30.69
CA HIS A 16 -19.19 44.35 -31.76
C HIS A 16 -17.83 43.92 -31.17
N ALA A 17 -17.22 42.84 -31.66
CA ALA A 17 -16.15 42.84 -32.67
C ALA A 17 -14.85 43.51 -32.18
N PHE A 18 -13.84 42.68 -31.89
CA PHE A 18 -12.45 43.07 -31.65
C PHE A 18 -11.83 43.65 -32.93
N PRO A 19 -11.06 44.75 -32.85
CA PRO A 19 -10.06 45.08 -33.85
C PRO A 19 -8.71 44.39 -33.51
N PRO A 20 -8.00 43.83 -34.51
CA PRO A 20 -6.58 43.54 -34.39
C PRO A 20 -5.84 44.88 -34.55
N ASP A 21 -4.73 45.06 -33.82
CA ASP A 21 -3.63 46.01 -34.09
C ASP A 21 -3.08 46.57 -32.78
N CYS A 22 -2.24 45.78 -32.13
CA CYS A 22 -1.24 46.22 -31.16
C CYS A 22 -0.07 45.23 -31.21
N ALA A 23 0.55 45.15 -32.39
CA ALA A 23 1.72 44.32 -32.65
C ALA A 23 2.80 45.19 -33.33
N ALA A 24 3.34 46.19 -32.63
CA ALA A 24 4.55 46.90 -33.07
C ALA A 24 5.12 47.84 -31.98
N GLU A 25 5.43 47.39 -30.76
CA GLU A 25 6.37 48.15 -29.91
C GLU A 25 6.92 47.32 -28.74
N ALA A 26 7.82 46.38 -29.04
CA ALA A 26 8.69 45.75 -28.03
C ALA A 26 9.93 45.12 -28.69
N ALA A 27 10.65 45.92 -29.48
CA ALA A 27 11.94 45.56 -30.04
C ALA A 27 12.98 46.61 -29.61
N ASN A 28 13.28 46.67 -28.31
CA ASN A 28 14.54 47.16 -27.76
C ASN A 28 14.51 47.08 -26.23
N THR A 29 14.89 45.92 -25.70
CA THR A 29 15.49 45.78 -24.36
C THR A 29 16.03 44.36 -24.27
N GLY A 30 17.35 44.24 -24.44
CA GLY A 30 18.08 42.98 -24.30
C GLY A 30 18.09 42.49 -22.86
N LEU A 31 17.03 41.81 -22.45
CA LEU A 31 16.92 41.08 -21.19
C LEU A 31 16.49 39.65 -21.47
N SER A 32 17.46 38.74 -21.42
CA SER A 32 17.29 37.30 -21.49
C SER A 32 16.52 36.77 -20.28
N VAL A 33 15.19 36.86 -20.33
CA VAL A 33 14.32 36.17 -19.38
C VAL A 33 14.04 34.76 -19.89
N PHE A 34 14.67 33.78 -19.25
CA PHE A 34 14.36 32.36 -19.37
C PHE A 34 12.84 32.15 -19.15
N ARG A 35 12.08 31.88 -20.22
CA ARG A 35 10.70 31.43 -20.13
C ARG A 35 10.69 29.90 -20.02
N PRO A 36 10.22 29.29 -18.91
CA PRO A 36 9.87 27.87 -18.95
C PRO A 36 8.54 27.69 -19.71
N ASN A 37 8.53 26.69 -20.58
CA ASN A 37 7.40 26.26 -21.41
C ASN A 37 6.08 26.10 -20.61
N PRO A 38 4.94 26.65 -21.05
CA PRO A 38 3.65 26.52 -20.34
C PRO A 38 2.91 25.19 -20.59
N PHE A 39 3.53 24.21 -21.27
CA PHE A 39 2.92 22.90 -21.56
C PHE A 39 3.42 21.79 -20.61
N GLN A 40 3.24 21.93 -19.29
CA GLN A 40 3.51 20.78 -18.40
C GLN A 40 2.79 20.73 -17.04
N PHE A 41 1.70 21.49 -16.82
CA PHE A 41 0.96 21.44 -15.56
C PHE A 41 -0.57 21.38 -15.76
N ARG A 42 -1.06 20.31 -16.38
CA ARG A 42 -2.46 19.86 -16.22
C ARG A 42 -2.50 18.38 -15.89
N GLY A 43 -2.31 18.08 -14.60
CA GLY A 43 -2.38 16.72 -14.06
C GLY A 43 -2.11 16.61 -12.56
N ALA A 44 -1.73 17.69 -11.89
CA ALA A 44 -1.28 17.66 -10.49
C ALA A 44 -2.38 17.94 -9.43
N SER A 45 -3.65 18.17 -9.80
CA SER A 45 -4.67 18.66 -8.87
C SER A 45 -5.55 17.59 -8.21
N VAL A 46 -5.48 16.32 -8.63
CA VAL A 46 -6.27 15.22 -8.02
C VAL A 46 -5.42 14.30 -7.12
N LEU A 47 -4.12 14.18 -7.39
CA LEU A 47 -3.17 13.42 -6.55
C LEU A 47 -2.67 14.21 -5.33
N HIS A 48 -2.84 15.53 -5.30
CA HIS A 48 -2.42 16.37 -4.15
C HIS A 48 -3.36 16.29 -2.94
N ARG A 49 -4.63 15.88 -3.14
CA ARG A 49 -5.63 15.75 -2.05
C ARG A 49 -5.65 14.38 -1.35
N GLN A 50 -4.83 13.44 -1.80
CA GLN A 50 -4.55 12.17 -1.11
C GLN A 50 -3.20 12.19 -0.36
N ARG A 51 -2.41 13.26 -0.53
CA ARG A 51 -0.97 13.36 -0.17
C ARG A 51 -0.63 13.77 1.28
N ILE A 52 -1.59 13.84 2.20
CA ILE A 52 -1.38 14.15 3.63
C ILE A 52 -2.21 13.22 4.52
N ARG A 53 -2.25 11.91 4.20
CA ARG A 53 -3.21 10.96 4.79
C ARG A 53 -2.62 9.68 5.40
N PHE A 54 -1.34 9.63 5.76
CA PHE A 54 -0.85 8.44 6.48
C PHE A 54 -0.41 8.80 7.90
N VAL A 55 0.43 9.83 8.06
CA VAL A 55 0.91 10.29 9.38
C VAL A 55 -0.14 11.03 10.18
N ARG A 56 -0.79 11.99 9.53
CA ARG A 56 -1.92 12.74 10.11
C ARG A 56 -3.19 11.87 10.26
N TRP A 57 -3.18 10.66 9.69
CA TRP A 57 -4.35 9.78 9.63
C TRP A 57 -4.33 8.70 10.70
N TYR A 58 -3.16 8.37 11.24
CA TYR A 58 -3.03 7.46 12.38
C TYR A 58 -2.88 8.20 13.70
N ALA A 59 -2.03 9.23 13.74
CA ALA A 59 -1.81 10.02 14.95
C ALA A 59 -2.92 11.06 15.24
N GLY A 60 -3.77 11.39 14.25
CA GLY A 60 -4.87 12.37 14.39
C GLY A 60 -6.25 11.85 14.03
N ARG A 61 -6.45 10.52 13.98
CA ARG A 61 -7.76 9.88 13.79
C ARG A 61 -7.94 8.62 14.64
N ILE A 62 -7.21 8.46 15.73
CA ILE A 62 -7.59 7.48 16.75
C ILE A 62 -7.70 8.25 18.05
N GLU A 63 -8.40 9.38 17.99
CA GLU A 63 -8.68 10.16 19.19
C GLU A 63 -9.96 9.63 19.85
N SER A 64 -10.82 8.98 19.06
CA SER A 64 -12.10 8.46 19.51
C SER A 64 -12.19 6.94 19.42
N ARG A 65 -13.02 6.36 20.32
CA ARG A 65 -13.39 4.93 20.27
C ARG A 65 -14.03 4.54 18.93
N ALA A 66 -14.74 5.46 18.29
CA ALA A 66 -15.41 5.22 17.01
C ALA A 66 -14.40 4.95 15.88
N GLU A 67 -13.31 5.71 15.82
CA GLU A 67 -12.28 5.54 14.80
C GLU A 67 -11.44 4.28 15.03
N LEU A 68 -11.17 3.93 16.29
CA LEU A 68 -10.52 2.65 16.64
C LEU A 68 -11.37 1.46 16.20
N ARG A 69 -12.68 1.52 16.44
CA ARG A 69 -13.63 0.50 15.95
C ARG A 69 -13.61 0.43 14.42
N GLU A 70 -13.65 1.57 13.74
CA GLU A 70 -13.61 1.63 12.27
C GLU A 70 -12.28 1.08 11.70
N PHE A 71 -11.18 1.30 12.41
CA PHE A 71 -9.87 0.74 12.09
C PHE A 71 -9.89 -0.80 12.09
N TYR A 72 -10.43 -1.41 13.16
CA TYR A 72 -10.45 -2.87 13.31
C TYR A 72 -11.43 -3.52 12.34
N ILE A 73 -12.65 -2.97 12.21
CA ILE A 73 -13.68 -3.50 11.30
C ILE A 73 -13.17 -3.50 9.87
N ARG A 74 -12.58 -2.40 9.38
CA ARG A 74 -12.08 -2.33 7.99
C ARG A 74 -11.01 -3.37 7.68
N ARG A 75 -10.11 -3.64 8.63
CA ARG A 75 -9.04 -4.63 8.46
C ARG A 75 -9.55 -6.05 8.55
N PHE A 76 -10.42 -6.31 9.52
CA PHE A 76 -11.07 -7.60 9.65
C PHE A 76 -11.87 -7.95 8.39
N LEU A 77 -12.71 -7.04 7.90
CA LEU A 77 -13.50 -7.23 6.69
C LEU A 77 -12.68 -7.30 5.39
N ARG A 78 -11.43 -6.81 5.40
CA ARG A 78 -10.52 -6.98 4.26
C ARG A 78 -10.04 -8.44 4.14
N ILE A 79 -9.83 -9.12 5.26
CA ILE A 79 -9.20 -10.45 5.30
C ILE A 79 -10.25 -11.56 5.47
N ALA A 80 -11.11 -11.42 6.47
CA ALA A 80 -11.99 -12.47 6.94
C ALA A 80 -12.92 -13.07 5.86
N PRO A 81 -13.59 -12.29 4.99
CA PRO A 81 -14.53 -12.87 4.02
C PRO A 81 -13.86 -13.86 3.07
N LEU A 82 -12.74 -13.46 2.45
CA LEU A 82 -12.02 -14.32 1.52
C LEU A 82 -11.31 -15.46 2.26
N PHE A 83 -10.77 -15.21 3.46
CA PHE A 83 -10.15 -16.23 4.28
C PHE A 83 -11.13 -17.35 4.67
N TYR A 84 -12.32 -16.98 5.15
CA TYR A 84 -13.37 -17.95 5.50
C TYR A 84 -13.91 -18.69 4.29
N PHE A 85 -14.08 -18.01 3.15
CA PHE A 85 -14.40 -18.68 1.89
C PHE A 85 -13.37 -19.76 1.54
N MET A 86 -12.08 -19.46 1.70
CA MET A 86 -11.01 -20.41 1.44
C MET A 86 -10.97 -21.55 2.46
N MET A 87 -11.22 -21.27 3.75
CA MET A 87 -11.35 -22.33 4.76
C MET A 87 -12.45 -23.34 4.40
N ILE A 88 -13.63 -22.85 3.99
CA ILE A 88 -14.74 -23.70 3.57
C ILE A 88 -14.37 -24.48 2.30
N SER A 89 -13.78 -23.80 1.31
CA SER A 89 -13.39 -24.41 0.03
C SER A 89 -12.28 -25.45 0.17
N TYR A 90 -11.44 -25.33 1.20
CA TYR A 90 -10.33 -26.25 1.46
C TYR A 90 -10.80 -27.61 1.96
N TYR A 91 -11.96 -27.68 2.64
CA TYR A 91 -12.49 -28.93 3.15
C TYR A 91 -12.73 -29.99 2.04
N PRO A 92 -13.52 -29.71 0.98
CA PRO A 92 -13.68 -30.65 -0.13
C PRO A 92 -12.40 -30.81 -0.96
N PHE A 93 -11.57 -29.76 -1.07
CA PHE A 93 -10.31 -29.80 -1.81
C PHE A 93 -9.33 -30.84 -1.21
N PHE A 94 -9.15 -30.84 0.10
CA PHE A 94 -8.29 -31.82 0.78
C PHE A 94 -8.87 -33.22 0.78
N TRP A 95 -10.19 -33.34 0.90
CA TRP A 95 -10.87 -34.62 0.81
C TRP A 95 -10.66 -35.27 -0.57
N MET A 96 -10.78 -34.49 -1.66
CA MET A 96 -10.51 -34.95 -3.03
C MET A 96 -9.05 -35.38 -3.24
N LEU A 97 -8.11 -34.80 -2.49
CA LEU A 97 -6.68 -35.14 -2.55
C LEU A 97 -6.30 -36.39 -1.74
N GLY A 98 -7.27 -37.05 -1.09
CA GLY A 98 -7.04 -38.21 -0.22
C GLY A 98 -6.44 -37.86 1.14
N GLY A 99 -6.57 -36.60 1.57
CA GLY A 99 -6.07 -36.11 2.85
C GLY A 99 -6.92 -36.56 4.04
N LYS A 100 -6.30 -36.65 5.22
CA LYS A 100 -7.01 -36.82 6.49
C LYS A 100 -7.75 -35.54 6.87
N ALA A 101 -8.88 -35.69 7.57
CA ALA A 101 -9.61 -34.55 8.12
C ALA A 101 -8.73 -33.75 9.09
N PHE A 102 -8.79 -32.42 9.00
CA PHE A 102 -8.08 -31.53 9.92
C PHE A 102 -8.69 -31.60 11.32
N PRO A 103 -7.88 -31.47 12.39
CA PRO A 103 -8.40 -31.40 13.74
C PRO A 103 -9.26 -30.14 13.92
N LEU A 104 -10.39 -30.29 14.61
CA LEU A 104 -11.32 -29.18 14.88
C LEU A 104 -10.62 -28.00 15.60
N SER A 105 -9.63 -28.29 16.45
CA SER A 105 -8.81 -27.28 17.14
C SER A 105 -8.06 -26.35 16.17
N GLN A 106 -7.53 -26.88 15.06
CA GLN A 106 -6.84 -26.08 14.04
C GLN A 106 -7.84 -25.24 13.24
N PHE A 107 -9.02 -25.78 12.95
CA PHE A 107 -10.11 -25.03 12.30
C PHE A 107 -10.55 -23.85 13.18
N VAL A 108 -10.85 -24.09 14.46
CA VAL A 108 -11.31 -23.05 15.39
C VAL A 108 -10.24 -21.99 15.61
N SER A 109 -8.98 -22.39 15.85
CA SER A 109 -7.89 -21.43 16.02
C SER A 109 -7.62 -20.61 14.76
N SER A 110 -7.83 -21.18 13.56
CA SER A 110 -7.75 -20.46 12.29
C SER A 110 -8.92 -19.49 12.11
N ALA A 111 -10.15 -19.92 12.43
CA ALA A 111 -11.34 -19.07 12.34
C ALA A 111 -11.24 -17.83 13.25
N LEU A 112 -10.59 -17.99 14.42
CA LEU A 112 -10.33 -16.93 15.39
C LEU A 112 -9.03 -16.14 15.12
N PHE A 113 -8.23 -16.52 14.12
CA PHE A 113 -6.91 -15.93 13.83
C PHE A 113 -5.89 -16.00 14.98
N ILE A 114 -6.05 -16.93 15.94
CA ILE A 114 -5.14 -17.13 17.08
C ILE A 114 -4.09 -18.22 16.85
N PHE A 115 -4.15 -18.92 15.71
CA PHE A 115 -3.29 -20.05 15.39
C PHE A 115 -1.79 -19.71 15.37
N ASN A 116 -1.41 -18.45 15.17
CA ASN A 116 -0.02 -18.01 15.22
C ASN A 116 0.59 -18.06 16.64
N PHE A 117 -0.24 -18.18 17.69
CA PHE A 117 0.18 -18.32 19.08
C PHE A 117 0.21 -19.77 19.58
N VAL A 118 -0.18 -20.72 18.72
CA VAL A 118 -0.22 -22.15 19.07
C VAL A 118 0.80 -22.89 18.22
N PRO A 119 1.87 -23.48 18.80
CA PRO A 119 2.95 -24.11 18.03
C PRO A 119 2.48 -25.14 17.00
N GLN A 120 1.48 -25.94 17.36
CA GLN A 120 0.94 -26.98 16.47
C GLN A 120 0.09 -26.43 15.32
N HIS A 121 -0.40 -25.19 15.41
CA HIS A 121 -1.31 -24.61 14.44
C HIS A 121 -0.70 -23.44 13.65
N VAL A 122 0.58 -23.10 13.87
CA VAL A 122 1.22 -21.88 13.35
C VAL A 122 1.16 -21.73 11.82
N ALA A 123 1.17 -22.84 11.09
CA ALA A 123 1.02 -22.86 9.63
C ALA A 123 -0.37 -22.41 9.17
N GLY A 124 -1.36 -22.50 10.06
CA GLY A 124 -2.78 -22.27 9.86
C GLY A 124 -3.47 -23.41 9.10
N PHE A 125 -4.79 -23.30 8.97
CA PHE A 125 -5.62 -24.29 8.25
C PHE A 125 -5.50 -24.16 6.73
N VAL A 126 -5.52 -22.93 6.21
CA VAL A 126 -5.33 -22.66 4.79
C VAL A 126 -3.84 -22.68 4.48
N MET A 127 -3.43 -23.31 3.39
CA MET A 127 -2.02 -23.35 2.99
C MET A 127 -1.48 -21.92 2.86
N ALA A 128 -0.27 -21.71 3.37
CA ALA A 128 0.35 -20.39 3.46
C ALA A 128 -0.45 -19.34 4.28
N SER A 129 -1.31 -19.74 5.22
CA SER A 129 -2.04 -18.76 6.04
C SER A 129 -1.28 -18.22 7.24
N TRP A 130 -0.10 -18.76 7.57
CA TRP A 130 0.76 -18.28 8.66
C TRP A 130 0.97 -16.76 8.66
N SER A 131 1.15 -16.14 7.49
CA SER A 131 1.36 -14.69 7.38
C SER A 131 0.11 -13.88 7.74
N ILE A 132 -1.09 -14.45 7.50
CA ILE A 132 -2.37 -13.82 7.86
C ILE A 132 -2.52 -13.81 9.39
N GLY A 133 -2.11 -14.89 10.05
CA GLY A 133 -2.07 -14.93 11.52
C GLY A 133 -1.17 -13.83 12.09
N VAL A 134 0.02 -13.66 11.52
CA VAL A 134 0.94 -12.56 11.87
C VAL A 134 0.30 -11.19 11.57
N GLU A 135 -0.29 -11.00 10.40
CA GLU A 135 -0.93 -9.73 10.00
C GLU A 135 -2.06 -9.33 10.95
N MET A 136 -2.92 -10.27 11.34
CA MET A 136 -4.03 -10.02 12.28
C MET A 136 -3.52 -9.67 13.68
N ALA A 137 -2.47 -10.35 14.16
CA ALA A 137 -1.84 -10.02 15.42
C ALA A 137 -1.17 -8.63 15.38
N LEU A 138 -0.49 -8.27 14.30
CA LEU A 138 0.09 -6.95 14.10
C LEU A 138 -0.99 -5.87 14.04
N TYR A 139 -2.12 -6.12 13.39
CA TYR A 139 -3.26 -5.22 13.39
C TYR A 139 -3.87 -5.02 14.78
N ALA A 140 -3.92 -6.07 15.60
CA ALA A 140 -4.38 -5.97 16.99
C ALA A 140 -3.55 -4.97 17.79
N ILE A 141 -2.21 -5.05 17.69
CA ILE A 141 -1.28 -4.22 18.47
C ILE A 141 -0.97 -2.85 17.84
N LEU A 142 -1.25 -2.66 16.54
CA LEU A 142 -0.83 -1.48 15.79
C LEU A 142 -1.30 -0.15 16.40
N PRO A 143 -2.55 0.03 16.87
CA PRO A 143 -2.96 1.28 17.50
C PRO A 143 -2.09 1.65 18.71
N LEU A 144 -1.75 0.68 19.57
CA LEU A 144 -0.86 0.89 20.71
C LEU A 144 0.54 1.33 20.26
N LEU A 145 1.07 0.69 19.21
CA LEU A 145 2.39 1.02 18.65
C LEU A 145 2.44 2.41 18.05
N VAL A 146 1.37 2.87 17.38
CA VAL A 146 1.28 4.22 16.82
C VAL A 146 1.39 5.30 17.90
N PHE A 147 0.78 5.08 19.07
CA PHE A 147 0.86 6.03 20.18
C PHE A 147 2.21 5.98 20.90
N ALA A 148 2.79 4.79 21.06
CA ALA A 148 4.07 4.63 21.75
C ALA A 148 5.26 5.16 20.92
N ILE A 149 5.25 4.90 19.61
CA ILE A 149 6.40 5.11 18.73
C ILE A 149 6.22 6.39 17.92
N ILE A 150 6.64 7.51 18.53
CA ILE A 150 6.60 8.84 17.92
C ILE A 150 8.02 9.30 17.56
N GLY A 151 8.26 9.52 16.27
CA GLY A 151 9.52 10.02 15.74
C GLY A 151 10.55 8.94 15.38
N LEU A 152 11.59 9.37 14.67
CA LEU A 152 12.61 8.47 14.10
C LEU A 152 13.39 7.73 15.20
N ALA A 153 13.87 8.44 16.22
CA ALA A 153 14.66 7.83 17.31
C ALA A 153 13.92 6.69 18.02
N ARG A 154 12.65 6.91 18.40
CA ARG A 154 11.82 5.87 19.04
C ARG A 154 11.54 4.70 18.09
N SER A 155 11.36 4.96 16.79
CA SER A 155 11.16 3.89 15.81
C SER A 155 12.41 3.04 15.58
N LEU A 156 13.61 3.64 15.62
CA LEU A 156 14.87 2.93 15.55
C LEU A 156 15.14 2.12 16.83
N MET A 157 14.80 2.67 18.00
CA MET A 157 14.83 1.92 19.25
C MET A 157 13.89 0.70 19.21
N PHE A 158 12.66 0.88 18.71
CA PHE A 158 11.72 -0.24 18.53
C PHE A 158 12.27 -1.29 17.56
N LEU A 159 12.89 -0.88 16.45
CA LEU A 159 13.57 -1.80 15.54
C LEU A 159 14.71 -2.55 16.23
N ALA A 160 15.55 -1.87 17.00
CA ALA A 160 16.63 -2.52 17.75
C ALA A 160 16.08 -3.55 18.75
N VAL A 161 15.01 -3.22 19.49
CA VAL A 161 14.33 -4.15 20.39
C VAL A 161 13.74 -5.33 19.61
N ALA A 162 13.11 -5.10 18.46
CA ALA A 162 12.53 -6.18 17.65
C ALA A 162 13.60 -7.11 17.08
N VAL A 163 14.76 -6.58 16.68
CA VAL A 163 15.92 -7.39 16.26
C VAL A 163 16.46 -8.21 17.43
N PHE A 164 16.59 -7.61 18.62
CA PHE A 164 17.01 -8.31 19.82
C PHE A 164 16.03 -9.43 20.18
N LEU A 165 14.73 -9.17 20.18
CA LEU A 165 13.69 -10.17 20.46
C LEU A 165 13.72 -11.31 19.44
N ALA A 166 13.85 -11.00 18.15
CA ALA A 166 13.96 -12.01 17.10
C ALA A 166 15.21 -12.89 17.26
N ALA A 167 16.34 -12.30 17.65
CA ALA A 167 17.58 -13.05 17.88
C ALA A 167 17.46 -13.98 19.09
N ASN A 168 16.92 -13.48 20.21
CA ASN A 168 16.66 -14.31 21.39
C ASN A 168 15.63 -15.40 21.12
N TRP A 169 14.61 -15.09 20.32
CA TRP A 169 13.61 -16.05 19.90
C TRP A 169 14.19 -17.17 19.05
N ALA A 170 15.02 -16.83 18.05
CA ALA A 170 15.72 -17.83 17.26
C ALA A 170 16.63 -18.71 18.14
N PHE A 171 17.36 -18.10 19.07
CA PHE A 171 18.22 -18.82 20.01
C PHE A 171 17.43 -19.77 20.93
N ALA A 172 16.29 -19.33 21.47
CA ALA A 172 15.47 -20.14 22.37
C ALA A 172 14.92 -21.42 21.73
N PHE A 173 14.76 -21.45 20.40
CA PHE A 173 14.29 -22.60 19.64
C PHE A 173 15.40 -23.38 18.93
N GLN A 174 16.67 -23.06 19.22
CA GLN A 174 17.80 -23.77 18.65
C GLN A 174 17.78 -25.25 19.06
N GLY A 175 18.00 -26.15 18.10
CA GLY A 175 18.01 -27.60 18.32
C GLY A 175 16.63 -28.25 18.48
N THR A 176 15.54 -27.49 18.46
CA THR A 176 14.18 -28.05 18.44
C THR A 176 13.89 -28.77 17.11
N LYS A 177 12.84 -29.59 17.05
CA LYS A 177 12.41 -30.33 15.85
C LYS A 177 10.90 -30.25 15.65
N GLY A 178 10.44 -30.55 14.45
CA GLY A 178 9.01 -30.63 14.12
C GLY A 178 8.29 -29.28 14.23
N ALA A 179 7.10 -29.30 14.83
CA ALA A 179 6.23 -28.12 14.94
C ALA A 179 6.86 -26.93 15.67
N LEU A 180 7.78 -27.16 16.62
CA LEU A 180 8.44 -26.09 17.37
C LEU A 180 9.40 -25.26 16.50
N VAL A 181 10.11 -25.88 15.56
CA VAL A 181 10.95 -25.15 14.59
C VAL A 181 10.09 -24.32 13.66
N LEU A 182 8.97 -24.89 13.20
CA LEU A 182 8.05 -24.15 12.33
C LEU A 182 7.44 -22.96 13.08
N PHE A 183 7.11 -23.14 14.36
CA PHE A 183 6.64 -22.07 15.22
C PHE A 183 7.67 -20.97 15.41
N SER A 184 8.94 -21.34 15.64
CA SER A 184 10.00 -20.35 15.80
C SER A 184 10.16 -19.49 14.55
N GLN A 185 10.00 -20.07 13.36
CA GLN A 185 10.14 -19.38 12.07
C GLN A 185 8.93 -18.54 11.67
N LEU A 186 7.71 -19.02 11.95
CA LEU A 186 6.47 -18.42 11.44
C LEU A 186 5.71 -17.57 12.48
N SER A 187 6.16 -17.56 13.74
CA SER A 187 5.54 -16.77 14.80
C SER A 187 5.61 -15.26 14.56
N LEU A 188 4.71 -14.53 15.24
CA LEU A 188 4.68 -13.08 15.30
C LEU A 188 6.05 -12.49 15.69
N ILE A 189 6.75 -13.13 16.63
CA ILE A 189 8.02 -12.61 17.17
C ILE A 189 9.11 -12.63 16.08
N ALA A 190 9.17 -13.70 15.28
CA ALA A 190 10.12 -13.79 14.17
C ALA A 190 9.87 -12.75 13.07
N HIS A 191 8.62 -12.29 12.92
CA HIS A 191 8.25 -11.31 11.90
C HIS A 191 8.10 -9.88 12.44
N LEU A 192 8.16 -9.67 13.76
CA LEU A 192 8.03 -8.36 14.39
C LEU A 192 9.07 -7.35 13.88
N LEU A 193 10.30 -7.83 13.61
CA LEU A 193 11.38 -6.99 13.09
C LEU A 193 11.08 -6.39 11.71
N HIS A 194 10.32 -7.09 10.85
CA HIS A 194 9.90 -6.59 9.53
C HIS A 194 8.89 -5.46 9.70
N PHE A 195 7.98 -5.62 10.67
CA PHE A 195 7.03 -4.58 11.01
C PHE A 195 7.72 -3.34 11.59
N ALA A 196 8.66 -3.54 12.51
CA ALA A 196 9.45 -2.47 13.11
C ALA A 196 10.28 -1.72 12.07
N ALA A 197 10.89 -2.43 11.12
CA ALA A 197 11.63 -1.82 10.01
C ALA A 197 10.70 -0.97 9.11
N GLY A 198 9.46 -1.43 8.89
CA GLY A 198 8.44 -0.64 8.19
C GLY A 198 8.09 0.67 8.91
N ILE A 199 7.91 0.65 10.23
CA ILE A 199 7.66 1.85 11.04
C ILE A 199 8.86 2.80 10.97
N ALA A 200 10.08 2.29 11.12
CA ALA A 200 11.31 3.07 11.01
C ALA A 200 11.47 3.69 9.61
N GLY A 201 11.25 2.89 8.57
CA GLY A 201 11.29 3.34 7.17
C GLY A 201 10.27 4.44 6.91
N TYR A 202 9.08 4.35 7.49
CA TYR A 202 8.07 5.40 7.40
C TYR A 202 8.51 6.73 8.05
N TYR A 203 9.14 6.70 9.23
CA TYR A 203 9.68 7.92 9.84
C TYR A 203 10.90 8.45 9.08
N ALA A 204 11.72 7.56 8.50
CA ALA A 204 12.81 7.95 7.61
C ALA A 204 12.27 8.67 6.36
N TRP A 205 11.23 8.12 5.72
CA TRP A 205 10.52 8.78 4.63
C TRP A 205 9.97 10.13 5.04
N LEU A 206 9.40 10.27 6.24
CA LEU A 206 8.86 11.53 6.73
C LEU A 206 9.92 12.64 6.81
N GLY A 207 11.13 12.28 7.24
CA GLY A 207 12.29 13.19 7.26
C GLY A 207 12.84 13.49 5.87
N LEU A 208 12.86 12.49 4.99
CA LEU A 208 13.48 12.56 3.66
C LEU A 208 12.54 13.04 2.54
N ARG A 209 11.23 13.14 2.76
CA ARG A 209 10.25 13.51 1.71
C ARG A 209 10.44 14.91 1.13
N ARG A 210 11.19 15.78 1.80
CA ARG A 210 11.56 17.13 1.33
C ARG A 210 12.93 17.15 0.64
N SER A 211 13.67 16.04 0.69
CA SER A 211 14.97 15.91 0.06
C SER A 211 14.84 15.75 -1.46
N SER A 212 15.97 15.86 -2.17
CA SER A 212 16.03 15.69 -3.62
C SER A 212 15.62 14.27 -4.04
N HIS A 213 15.00 14.15 -5.21
CA HIS A 213 14.71 12.85 -5.86
C HIS A 213 15.95 11.96 -6.02
N GLN A 214 17.15 12.55 -6.05
CA GLN A 214 18.41 11.81 -6.10
C GLN A 214 18.61 10.91 -4.87
N VAL A 215 18.20 11.38 -3.68
CA VAL A 215 18.28 10.60 -2.45
C VAL A 215 17.38 9.38 -2.54
N GLY A 216 16.15 9.56 -3.05
CA GLY A 216 15.22 8.44 -3.29
C GLY A 216 15.78 7.41 -4.26
N ARG A 217 16.38 7.87 -5.36
CA ARG A 217 17.04 7.01 -6.34
C ARG A 217 18.22 6.23 -5.74
N LEU A 218 19.08 6.89 -4.96
CA LEU A 218 20.22 6.24 -4.29
C LEU A 218 19.75 5.18 -3.29
N ILE A 219 18.77 5.49 -2.45
CA ILE A 219 18.19 4.54 -1.50
C ILE A 219 17.59 3.34 -2.24
N LEU A 220 16.84 3.58 -3.33
CA LEU A 220 16.24 2.51 -4.13
C LEU A 220 17.31 1.62 -4.77
N VAL A 221 18.31 2.21 -5.43
CA VAL A 221 19.40 1.46 -6.08
C VAL A 221 20.20 0.68 -5.05
N ALA A 222 20.58 1.29 -3.92
CA ALA A 222 21.26 0.60 -2.84
C ALA A 222 20.44 -0.59 -2.33
N SER A 223 19.13 -0.38 -2.09
CA SER A 223 18.25 -1.46 -1.64
C SER A 223 18.14 -2.59 -2.67
N LEU A 224 18.00 -2.27 -3.97
CA LEU A 224 17.94 -3.27 -5.04
C LEU A 224 19.26 -4.04 -5.17
N LEU A 225 20.40 -3.36 -5.09
CA LEU A 225 21.71 -4.00 -5.10
C LEU A 225 21.89 -4.91 -3.89
N THR A 226 21.44 -4.50 -2.70
CA THR A 226 21.46 -5.37 -1.51
C THR A 226 20.54 -6.58 -1.68
N ILE A 227 19.33 -6.43 -2.24
CA ILE A 227 18.45 -7.58 -2.55
C ILE A 227 19.14 -8.55 -3.51
N VAL A 228 19.71 -8.05 -4.60
CA VAL A 228 20.43 -8.88 -5.57
C VAL A 228 21.64 -9.56 -4.91
N GLY A 229 22.37 -8.85 -4.05
CA GLY A 229 23.48 -9.42 -3.29
C GLY A 229 23.04 -10.51 -2.31
N LEU A 230 21.97 -10.27 -1.53
CA LEU A 230 21.43 -11.26 -0.59
C LEU A 230 20.95 -12.54 -1.31
N ILE A 231 20.38 -12.41 -2.51
CA ILE A 231 19.95 -13.56 -3.31
C ILE A 231 21.15 -14.25 -3.95
N GLY A 232 22.02 -13.50 -4.63
CA GLY A 232 23.15 -14.03 -5.39
C GLY A 232 24.23 -14.67 -4.52
N PHE A 233 24.39 -14.19 -3.29
CA PHE A 233 25.36 -14.69 -2.32
C PHE A 233 24.70 -15.44 -1.16
N ALA A 234 23.44 -15.89 -1.29
CA ALA A 234 22.71 -16.53 -0.20
C ALA A 234 23.47 -17.73 0.41
N ASN A 235 24.08 -18.56 -0.44
CA ASN A 235 24.83 -19.74 -0.01
C ASN A 235 26.15 -19.36 0.69
N GLN A 236 26.85 -18.35 0.19
CA GLN A 236 28.09 -17.86 0.79
C GLN A 236 27.79 -17.17 2.13
N ILE A 237 26.74 -16.36 2.19
CA ILE A 237 26.25 -15.74 3.43
C ILE A 237 25.90 -16.86 4.42
N ALA A 238 25.10 -17.86 4.03
CA ALA A 238 24.75 -18.97 4.90
C ALA A 238 25.97 -19.74 5.40
N ALA A 239 26.98 -19.98 4.54
CA ALA A 239 28.21 -20.67 4.91
C ALA A 239 29.08 -19.83 5.87
N SER A 240 29.33 -18.57 5.56
CA SER A 240 30.14 -17.65 6.37
C SER A 240 29.50 -17.36 7.73
N PHE A 241 28.18 -17.22 7.78
CA PHE A 241 27.46 -16.91 9.01
C PHE A 241 27.09 -18.16 9.81
N GLY A 242 26.85 -19.29 9.13
CA GLY A 242 26.60 -20.58 9.77
C GLY A 242 27.83 -21.16 10.46
N THR A 243 29.04 -20.85 9.98
CA THR A 243 30.30 -21.32 10.59
C THR A 243 30.76 -20.48 11.79
N ILE A 244 30.38 -19.21 11.87
CA ILE A 244 30.91 -18.27 12.88
C ILE A 244 29.87 -17.91 13.97
N LEU A 245 28.57 -17.83 13.65
CA LEU A 245 27.57 -17.20 14.53
C LEU A 245 26.33 -18.07 14.86
N ASN A 246 26.27 -19.34 14.45
CA ASN A 246 25.12 -20.24 14.71
C ASN A 246 23.75 -19.62 14.29
N GLN A 247 22.62 -20.10 14.82
CA GLN A 247 21.28 -19.61 14.46
C GLN A 247 21.05 -18.10 14.71
N ALA A 248 21.85 -17.44 15.55
CA ALA A 248 21.80 -15.98 15.74
C ALA A 248 22.10 -15.22 14.44
N ALA A 249 22.90 -15.83 13.56
CA ALA A 249 23.23 -15.29 12.26
C ALA A 249 22.03 -15.23 11.30
N VAL A 250 21.09 -16.17 11.42
CA VAL A 250 19.82 -16.17 10.66
C VAL A 250 18.99 -14.94 11.02
N SER A 251 18.97 -14.56 12.30
CA SER A 251 18.29 -13.32 12.74
C SER A 251 18.94 -12.06 12.19
N GLY A 252 20.28 -12.03 12.09
CA GLY A 252 21.02 -10.94 11.47
C GLY A 252 20.66 -10.76 9.99
N VAL A 253 20.64 -11.86 9.23
CA VAL A 253 20.23 -11.85 7.81
C VAL A 253 18.77 -11.38 7.67
N ASN A 254 17.86 -11.84 8.54
CA ASN A 254 16.47 -11.38 8.55
C ASN A 254 16.35 -9.87 8.83
N ALA A 255 17.17 -9.32 9.74
CA ALA A 255 17.21 -7.88 9.99
C ALA A 255 17.68 -7.10 8.76
N VAL A 256 18.70 -7.58 8.06
CA VAL A 256 19.17 -6.97 6.81
C VAL A 256 18.05 -7.01 5.76
N TRP A 257 17.35 -8.14 5.60
CA TRP A 257 16.18 -8.23 4.72
C TRP A 257 15.11 -7.19 5.08
N ALA A 258 14.72 -7.10 6.35
CA ALA A 258 13.70 -6.18 6.82
C ALA A 258 14.07 -4.71 6.53
N VAL A 259 15.30 -4.29 6.85
CA VAL A 259 15.79 -2.93 6.60
C VAL A 259 15.89 -2.65 5.10
N THR A 260 16.37 -3.62 4.32
CA THR A 260 16.52 -3.49 2.87
C THR A 260 15.17 -3.34 2.18
N LEU A 261 14.18 -4.14 2.56
CA LEU A 261 12.82 -4.06 2.02
C LEU A 261 12.14 -2.75 2.43
N ALA A 262 12.29 -2.32 3.69
CA ALA A 262 11.81 -1.02 4.14
C ALA A 262 12.49 0.13 3.36
N GLY A 263 13.79 0.04 3.13
CA GLY A 263 14.58 0.95 2.30
C GLY A 263 14.07 1.03 0.86
N ALA A 264 13.78 -0.12 0.24
CA ALA A 264 13.21 -0.17 -1.10
C ALA A 264 11.85 0.56 -1.17
N VAL A 265 10.97 0.33 -0.18
CA VAL A 265 9.68 1.02 -0.08
C VAL A 265 9.87 2.53 0.08
N VAL A 266 10.81 2.97 0.92
CA VAL A 266 11.16 4.40 1.08
C VAL A 266 11.70 4.98 -0.23
N GLY A 267 12.61 4.27 -0.89
CA GLY A 267 13.20 4.66 -2.17
C GLY A 267 12.16 4.86 -3.26
N VAL A 268 11.26 3.89 -3.46
CA VAL A 268 10.12 4.01 -4.39
C VAL A 268 9.19 5.16 -4.01
N SER A 269 8.97 5.38 -2.71
CA SER A 269 8.09 6.46 -2.23
C SER A 269 8.67 7.87 -2.44
N LEU A 270 10.00 8.01 -2.44
CA LEU A 270 10.72 9.26 -2.71
C LEU A 270 10.97 9.48 -4.21
N TYR A 271 11.14 8.38 -4.96
CA TYR A 271 11.38 8.36 -6.39
C TYR A 271 10.44 7.36 -7.08
N PRO A 272 9.19 7.79 -7.41
CA PRO A 272 8.21 6.93 -8.06
C PRO A 272 8.63 6.68 -9.52
N HIS A 273 9.47 5.67 -9.72
CA HIS A 273 9.92 5.25 -11.03
C HIS A 273 8.76 4.63 -11.82
N ARG A 274 8.76 4.81 -13.16
CA ARG A 274 7.70 4.31 -14.07
C ARG A 274 7.44 2.80 -13.95
N TRP A 275 8.44 2.03 -13.52
CA TRP A 275 8.32 0.59 -13.32
C TRP A 275 7.50 0.21 -12.09
N PHE A 276 7.43 1.07 -11.07
CA PHE A 276 6.64 0.81 -9.86
C PHE A 276 5.28 1.54 -9.87
N ASP A 277 5.12 2.58 -10.69
CA ASP A 277 3.87 3.33 -10.87
C ASP A 277 3.23 3.09 -12.25
N ASN A 278 3.02 1.82 -12.62
CA ASN A 278 2.30 1.45 -13.83
C ASN A 278 0.99 0.69 -13.52
N PRO A 279 0.04 0.60 -14.48
CA PRO A 279 -1.23 -0.09 -14.27
C PRO A 279 -1.08 -1.55 -13.86
N ALA A 280 -0.07 -2.26 -14.37
CA ALA A 280 0.16 -3.66 -14.01
C ALA A 280 0.64 -3.80 -12.55
N ALA A 281 1.53 -2.92 -12.09
CA ALA A 281 1.96 -2.87 -10.69
C ALA A 281 0.78 -2.55 -9.75
N LYS A 282 -0.11 -1.61 -10.13
CA LYS A 282 -1.34 -1.29 -9.39
C LYS A 282 -2.31 -2.46 -9.34
N LEU A 283 -2.52 -3.13 -10.48
CA LEU A 283 -3.36 -4.33 -10.56
C LEU A 283 -2.80 -5.44 -9.65
N LEU A 284 -1.51 -5.73 -9.76
CA LEU A 284 -0.82 -6.74 -8.94
C LEU A 284 -0.91 -6.41 -7.46
N GLY A 285 -0.72 -5.14 -7.08
CA GLY A 285 -0.88 -4.68 -5.70
C GLY A 285 -2.32 -4.87 -5.19
N SER A 286 -3.32 -4.51 -5.99
CA SER A 286 -4.73 -4.66 -5.61
C SER A 286 -5.19 -6.12 -5.52
N ALA A 287 -4.64 -7.00 -6.35
CA ALA A 287 -4.95 -8.43 -6.39
C ALA A 287 -4.04 -9.29 -5.49
N SER A 288 -3.01 -8.69 -4.88
CA SER A 288 -1.94 -9.39 -4.16
C SER A 288 -2.48 -10.32 -3.08
N PHE A 289 -3.46 -9.87 -2.29
CA PHE A 289 -4.07 -10.69 -1.25
C PHE A 289 -4.81 -11.91 -1.80
N SER A 290 -5.57 -11.73 -2.89
CA SER A 290 -6.30 -12.83 -3.53
C SER A 290 -5.36 -13.81 -4.21
N ILE A 291 -4.32 -13.31 -4.89
CA ILE A 291 -3.23 -14.13 -5.47
C ILE A 291 -2.54 -14.91 -4.36
N TYR A 292 -2.21 -14.26 -3.24
CA TYR A 292 -1.56 -14.89 -2.10
C TYR A 292 -2.39 -16.04 -1.52
N LEU A 293 -3.70 -15.91 -1.41
CA LEU A 293 -4.49 -16.99 -0.84
C LEU A 293 -4.76 -18.12 -1.85
N TRP A 294 -4.88 -17.79 -3.14
CA TRP A 294 -5.22 -18.74 -4.20
C TRP A 294 -4.01 -19.49 -4.77
N HIS A 295 -2.79 -18.95 -4.68
CA HIS A 295 -1.61 -19.58 -5.29
C HIS A 295 -1.34 -21.02 -4.84
N PRO A 296 -1.53 -21.45 -3.58
CA PRO A 296 -1.23 -22.83 -3.19
C PRO A 296 -2.18 -23.82 -3.86
N VAL A 297 -3.45 -23.44 -4.03
CA VAL A 297 -4.44 -24.26 -4.76
C VAL A 297 -4.00 -24.44 -6.21
N VAL A 298 -3.63 -23.35 -6.88
CA VAL A 298 -3.16 -23.41 -8.27
C VAL A 298 -1.89 -24.24 -8.39
N ILE A 299 -0.94 -24.08 -7.47
CA ILE A 299 0.29 -24.88 -7.46
C ILE A 299 -0.03 -26.36 -7.35
N VAL A 300 -0.90 -26.77 -6.43
CA VAL A 300 -1.26 -28.18 -6.27
C VAL A 300 -1.99 -28.72 -7.51
N ILE A 301 -2.86 -27.93 -8.14
CA ILE A 301 -3.55 -28.34 -9.38
C ILE A 301 -2.54 -28.55 -10.51
N LEU A 302 -1.59 -27.61 -10.70
CA LEU A 302 -0.57 -27.71 -11.75
C LEU A 302 0.45 -28.84 -11.50
N ASP A 303 0.75 -29.12 -10.24
CA ASP A 303 1.58 -30.26 -9.85
C ASP A 303 0.88 -31.59 -10.18
N ARG A 304 -0.40 -31.72 -9.79
CA ARG A 304 -1.21 -32.91 -10.06
C ARG A 304 -1.52 -33.12 -11.54
N SER A 305 -1.59 -32.05 -12.33
CA SER A 305 -1.73 -32.17 -13.78
C SER A 305 -0.44 -32.62 -14.48
N GLY A 306 0.66 -32.80 -13.73
CA GLY A 306 1.96 -33.18 -14.26
C GLY A 306 2.69 -32.05 -14.99
N LEU A 307 2.19 -30.81 -14.95
CA LEU A 307 2.78 -29.71 -15.70
C LEU A 307 4.19 -29.37 -15.19
N TYR A 308 4.37 -29.30 -13.87
CA TYR A 308 5.71 -29.06 -13.32
C TYR A 308 6.66 -30.19 -13.65
N ARG A 309 6.21 -31.45 -13.61
CA ARG A 309 7.06 -32.58 -14.01
C ARG A 309 7.50 -32.47 -15.47
N ALA A 310 6.60 -32.10 -16.38
CA ALA A 310 6.92 -31.87 -17.78
C ALA A 310 7.90 -30.71 -17.97
N ILE A 311 7.71 -29.60 -17.25
CA ILE A 311 8.63 -28.45 -17.27
C ILE A 311 10.02 -28.87 -16.77
N TYR A 312 10.11 -29.53 -15.62
CA TYR A 312 11.38 -29.96 -15.04
C TYR A 312 12.07 -31.06 -15.85
N ALA A 313 11.34 -31.82 -16.67
CA ALA A 313 11.93 -32.76 -17.63
C ALA A 313 12.43 -32.08 -18.92
N SER A 314 11.96 -30.87 -19.23
CA SER A 314 12.26 -30.17 -20.50
C SER A 314 13.43 -29.19 -20.42
N PHE A 315 13.89 -28.86 -19.22
CA PHE A 315 14.96 -27.88 -19.00
C PHE A 315 16.06 -28.47 -18.11
N ASP A 316 17.31 -28.25 -18.49
CA ASP A 316 18.45 -28.56 -17.66
C ASP A 316 18.68 -27.49 -16.58
N GLY A 317 19.14 -27.95 -15.40
CA GLY A 317 19.41 -27.10 -14.24
C GLY A 317 18.17 -26.70 -13.45
N ALA A 318 18.36 -26.04 -12.30
CA ALA A 318 17.26 -25.70 -11.39
C ALA A 318 16.55 -24.38 -11.73
N SER A 319 17.25 -23.43 -12.35
CA SER A 319 16.78 -22.05 -12.50
C SER A 319 15.73 -21.88 -13.61
N MET A 320 15.99 -22.43 -14.80
CA MET A 320 15.06 -22.34 -15.93
C MET A 320 13.71 -23.01 -15.68
N PRO A 321 13.62 -24.25 -15.18
CA PRO A 321 12.33 -24.86 -14.89
C PRO A 321 11.58 -24.14 -13.75
N PHE A 322 12.29 -23.53 -12.80
CA PHE A 322 11.67 -22.68 -11.79
C PHE A 322 11.00 -21.45 -12.41
N PHE A 323 11.69 -20.70 -13.27
CA PHE A 323 11.11 -19.54 -13.95
C PHE A 323 9.93 -19.93 -14.86
N ALA A 324 10.05 -21.03 -15.60
CA ALA A 324 8.96 -21.55 -16.42
C ALA A 324 7.74 -21.92 -15.56
N SER A 325 7.96 -22.59 -14.42
CA SER A 325 6.89 -22.93 -13.46
C SER A 325 6.24 -21.68 -12.86
N LEU A 326 7.02 -20.66 -12.53
CA LEU A 326 6.52 -19.38 -12.03
C LEU A 326 5.62 -18.68 -13.07
N ILE A 327 6.06 -18.63 -14.34
CA ILE A 327 5.30 -18.05 -15.45
C ILE A 327 4.00 -18.82 -15.65
N ALA A 328 4.04 -20.16 -15.68
CA ALA A 328 2.87 -21.01 -15.83
C ALA A 328 1.85 -20.81 -14.70
N THR A 329 2.34 -20.73 -13.45
CA THR A 329 1.52 -20.47 -12.27
C THR A 329 0.84 -19.10 -12.37
N PHE A 330 1.61 -18.06 -12.71
CA PHE A 330 1.09 -16.70 -12.80
C PHE A 330 0.07 -16.54 -13.94
N ALA A 331 0.32 -17.17 -15.09
CA ALA A 331 -0.62 -17.20 -16.21
C ALA A 331 -1.94 -17.86 -15.82
N THR A 332 -1.87 -19.01 -15.14
CA THR A 332 -3.05 -19.75 -14.66
C THR A 332 -3.84 -18.95 -13.61
N LEU A 333 -3.12 -18.33 -12.67
CA LEU A 333 -3.72 -17.43 -11.67
C LEU A 333 -4.46 -16.28 -12.33
N LYS A 334 -3.82 -15.58 -13.26
CA LYS A 334 -4.45 -14.47 -14.01
C LYS A 334 -5.68 -14.94 -14.78
N LEU A 335 -5.62 -16.09 -15.45
CA LEU A 335 -6.74 -16.65 -16.18
C LEU A 335 -7.91 -17.00 -15.26
N SER A 336 -7.62 -17.62 -14.11
CA SER A 336 -8.65 -17.99 -13.12
C SER A 336 -9.36 -16.77 -12.54
N LEU A 337 -8.61 -15.71 -12.18
CA LEU A 337 -9.17 -14.45 -11.70
C LEU A 337 -9.98 -13.74 -12.79
N HIS A 338 -9.52 -13.76 -14.04
CA HIS A 338 -10.25 -13.15 -15.15
C HIS A 338 -11.55 -13.90 -15.47
N ARG A 339 -11.57 -15.24 -15.37
CA ARG A 339 -12.79 -16.04 -15.49
C ARG A 339 -13.74 -15.78 -14.32
N ALA A 340 -13.23 -15.74 -13.09
CA ALA A 340 -14.03 -15.42 -11.90
C ALA A 340 -14.66 -14.02 -12.01
N ALA A 341 -13.95 -13.03 -12.56
CA ALA A 341 -14.49 -11.70 -12.82
C ALA A 341 -15.52 -11.65 -13.96
N ARG A 342 -15.47 -12.60 -14.91
CA ARG A 342 -16.45 -12.70 -16.00
C ARG A 342 -17.71 -13.48 -15.61
N HIS A 343 -17.58 -14.46 -14.73
CA HIS A 343 -18.69 -15.32 -14.30
C HIS A 343 -19.30 -14.92 -12.95
N GLY A 344 -18.54 -14.25 -12.07
CA GLY A 344 -19.01 -13.65 -10.83
C GLY A 344 -19.36 -12.17 -11.06
N PHE A 345 -20.62 -11.81 -10.81
CA PHE A 345 -21.25 -10.50 -11.07
C PHE A 345 -21.71 -10.22 -12.50
N GLY A 346 -22.36 -11.21 -13.12
CA GLY A 346 -23.40 -10.99 -14.14
C GLY A 346 -24.71 -10.42 -13.59
N GLY A 347 -24.71 -9.88 -12.37
CA GLY A 347 -25.77 -9.01 -11.86
C GLY A 347 -25.55 -7.61 -12.42
N SER A 348 -26.24 -7.31 -13.51
CA SER A 348 -26.32 -5.99 -14.13
C SER A 348 -26.67 -4.90 -13.10
N LEU A 349 -25.66 -4.16 -12.64
CA LEU A 349 -25.78 -2.73 -12.42
C LEU A 349 -25.08 -2.02 -13.58
N ARG A 350 -25.68 -2.14 -14.78
CA ARG A 350 -25.54 -1.05 -15.74
C ARG A 350 -26.24 0.17 -15.13
N PRO A 351 -25.59 1.34 -15.01
CA PRO A 351 -26.34 2.56 -14.78
C PRO A 351 -27.23 2.78 -16.01
N SER A 352 -28.54 2.67 -15.82
CA SER A 352 -29.50 3.07 -16.85
C SER A 352 -29.28 4.55 -17.18
N PRO A 353 -29.02 4.94 -18.43
CA PRO A 353 -28.86 6.33 -18.83
C PRO A 353 -30.23 6.96 -19.07
N ALA A 354 -31.16 6.86 -18.13
CA ALA A 354 -32.46 7.53 -18.17
C ALA A 354 -33.21 7.36 -16.84
N SER A 355 -32.82 8.14 -15.83
CA SER A 355 -33.71 8.60 -14.74
C SER A 355 -32.94 9.58 -13.86
N SER A 356 -32.49 10.67 -14.49
CA SER A 356 -32.18 11.89 -13.78
C SER A 356 -33.48 12.54 -13.30
N THR A 357 -33.96 12.19 -12.11
CA THR A 357 -34.54 13.16 -11.14
C THR A 357 -35.01 12.46 -9.87
N ARG A 358 -34.51 12.97 -8.73
CA ARG A 358 -35.03 12.79 -7.36
C ARG A 358 -34.87 11.39 -6.74
N LEU A 359 -33.79 11.23 -5.95
CA LEU A 359 -33.77 10.68 -4.58
C LEU A 359 -32.37 10.12 -4.25
N PHE A 360 -31.41 11.01 -3.96
CA PHE A 360 -30.41 10.86 -2.88
C PHE A 360 -29.55 12.13 -2.82
N ARG A 361 -30.11 13.16 -2.20
CA ARG A 361 -29.40 14.40 -1.85
C ARG A 361 -29.13 14.35 -0.35
N SER A 362 -28.06 13.68 0.05
CA SER A 362 -27.41 13.89 1.36
C SER A 362 -25.95 14.28 1.14
N ARG A 363 -25.76 15.32 0.31
CA ARG A 363 -24.64 16.25 0.40
C ARG A 363 -25.12 17.46 1.18
N THR A 364 -25.18 17.32 2.50
CA THR A 364 -25.33 18.45 3.42
C THR A 364 -24.90 17.95 4.79
N PHE A 365 -23.65 18.25 5.14
CA PHE A 365 -23.21 18.71 6.46
C PHE A 365 -21.72 19.02 6.32
N ILE A 366 -21.28 20.18 6.79
CA ILE A 366 -19.96 20.82 6.58
C ILE A 366 -19.81 21.62 5.27
N THR A 367 -20.72 22.57 5.01
CA THR A 367 -20.40 23.83 4.29
C THR A 367 -21.28 25.01 4.76
N SER A 368 -21.60 25.13 6.06
CA SER A 368 -22.49 26.21 6.54
C SER A 368 -21.96 26.97 7.77
N VAL A 369 -20.70 27.41 7.77
CA VAL A 369 -20.23 28.30 8.85
C VAL A 369 -19.50 29.55 8.35
N TYR A 370 -19.10 29.64 7.07
CA TYR A 370 -18.38 30.81 6.58
C TYR A 370 -18.85 31.23 5.19
N ARG A 371 -19.09 32.54 5.01
CA ARG A 371 -19.34 33.16 3.71
C ARG A 371 -18.07 33.89 3.28
N CYS A 372 -17.56 33.58 2.09
CA CYS A 372 -16.42 34.28 1.51
C CYS A 372 -16.91 35.55 0.82
N ARG A 373 -16.42 36.72 1.22
CA ARG A 373 -16.72 38.00 0.56
C ARG A 373 -15.46 38.49 -0.14
N CYS A 374 -15.57 38.79 -1.43
CA CYS A 374 -14.50 39.44 -2.18
C CYS A 374 -14.64 40.95 -1.95
N ILE A 375 -13.62 41.58 -1.37
CA ILE A 375 -13.59 43.03 -1.15
C ILE A 375 -12.63 43.62 -2.18
N ASP A 376 -13.13 44.54 -2.99
CA ASP A 376 -12.33 45.31 -3.93
C ASP A 376 -11.67 46.48 -3.18
N LEU A 377 -10.35 46.38 -2.97
CA LEU A 377 -9.58 47.42 -2.30
C LEU A 377 -9.18 48.47 -3.33
N GLY A 378 -10.14 49.29 -3.73
CA GLY A 378 -9.96 50.28 -4.78
C GLY A 378 -8.93 51.39 -4.46
N LYS A 379 -8.20 51.78 -5.51
CA LYS A 379 -7.30 52.94 -5.73
C LYS A 379 -5.78 52.75 -5.51
N ALA A 380 -5.20 51.86 -6.31
CA ALA A 380 -3.82 51.95 -6.84
C ALA A 380 -3.73 51.12 -8.14
N PRO A 381 -2.82 51.40 -9.09
CA PRO A 381 -2.89 50.91 -10.48
C PRO A 381 -2.63 49.40 -10.67
N THR A 382 -2.63 48.61 -9.59
CA THR A 382 -2.59 47.15 -9.66
C THR A 382 -3.73 46.60 -8.81
N HIS A 383 -4.78 46.08 -9.46
CA HIS A 383 -5.91 45.45 -8.78
C HIS A 383 -5.41 44.34 -7.84
N ARG A 384 -5.61 44.52 -6.52
CA ARG A 384 -5.40 43.48 -5.52
C ARG A 384 -6.74 43.15 -4.86
N TYR A 385 -7.13 41.89 -4.94
CA TYR A 385 -8.29 41.36 -4.21
C TYR A 385 -7.80 40.65 -2.94
N ALA A 386 -8.50 40.88 -1.83
CA ALA A 386 -8.32 40.11 -0.59
C ALA A 386 -9.60 39.30 -0.30
N PHE A 387 -9.41 38.10 0.26
CA PHE A 387 -10.50 37.21 0.65
C PHE A 387 -10.59 37.15 2.17
N GLU A 388 -11.74 37.55 2.70
CA GLU A 388 -12.04 37.52 4.13
C GLU A 388 -13.18 36.52 4.41
N TRP A 389 -13.01 35.71 5.47
CA TRP A 389 -13.96 34.68 5.88
C TRP A 389 -14.67 35.14 7.15
N ILE A 390 -15.96 35.44 7.04
CA ILE A 390 -16.77 35.94 8.15
C ILE A 390 -17.67 34.80 8.66
N PRO A 391 -17.70 34.52 9.98
CA PRO A 391 -18.66 33.59 10.57
C PRO A 391 -20.09 34.14 10.48
N LEU A 392 -21.06 33.28 10.21
CA LEU A 392 -22.49 33.63 10.31
C LEU A 392 -22.92 33.39 11.77
N ASP A 393 -23.46 34.42 12.43
CA ASP A 393 -24.16 34.28 13.73
C ASP A 393 -25.40 33.41 13.62
#